data_AF-A0A5D6XI88-F1
#
_entry.id   AF-A0A5D6XI88-F1
#
_cell.length_a   1.000
_cell.length_b   1.000
_cell.length_c   1.000
_cell.angle_alpha   90.00
_cell.angle_beta   90.00
_cell.angle_gamma   90.00
#
_symmetry.space_group_name_H-M   'P 1'
#
loop_
_entity.id
_entity.type
_entity.pdbx_description
1 polymer ?
#
loop_
_entity_poly.entity_id
_entity_poly.type
_entity_poly.pdbx_seq_one_letter_code
_entity_poly.pdbx_strand_id
1 'polypeptide(L)'
;MALAKVLYRELLIAARQFDERPALRALLSSNLMQRPVAPASRARLPHVERFNQAVLVFLENRSFYMPSSSKPSLAQLVRETFRANDTTSPAAAIDAAFLALRALNDKLADAASVGVVDAVTASAVSAPAVGGEVPITIAGVNHADGVAAGLFLVSHPLLSGLFSRSVIVLTEHSQRGSRGFIVNQPTTDTLMKAFKVHPMILRPFGSSKVRTGGPVRTKHAEVLHSKPEFGGKRIRASDFEELVDRQLFVGVDLEIAAKAVDEALLKPSELMFLNGVSTWTPGQLESELRRGTWVAVKAPLSLAVNPRKELWRDLMHSLGGEYQEFSAMPVIKEDGFDDDESDDDAGSETDESDGEFDDVGDPDDHDDDE
;
A
#
# COMPACT_ATOMS: atom_id res chain seq x y z
N MET A 1 -5.66 45.23 -1.98
CA MET A 1 -7.09 44.89 -2.10
C MET A 1 -7.42 44.08 -3.36
N ALA A 2 -7.06 44.51 -4.58
CA ALA A 2 -7.38 43.76 -5.81
C ALA A 2 -6.67 42.39 -5.89
N LEU A 3 -5.36 42.35 -5.64
CA LEU A 3 -4.56 41.11 -5.67
C LEU A 3 -5.06 40.04 -4.67
N ALA A 4 -5.36 40.43 -3.44
CA ALA A 4 -5.87 39.51 -2.41
C ALA A 4 -7.21 38.87 -2.80
N LYS A 5 -8.12 39.63 -3.45
CA LYS A 5 -9.39 39.09 -3.96
C LYS A 5 -9.19 38.11 -5.11
N VAL A 6 -8.24 38.40 -6.01
CA VAL A 6 -7.89 37.50 -7.11
C VAL A 6 -7.31 36.20 -6.55
N LEU A 7 -6.32 36.28 -5.66
CA LEU A 7 -5.72 35.10 -5.05
C LEU A 7 -6.70 34.24 -4.26
N TYR A 8 -7.60 34.87 -3.49
CA TYR A 8 -8.67 34.16 -2.79
C TYR A 8 -9.60 33.42 -3.76
N ARG A 9 -9.95 34.05 -4.89
CA ARG A 9 -10.77 33.41 -5.93
C ARG A 9 -10.05 32.20 -6.54
N GLU A 10 -8.80 32.37 -6.94
CA GLU A 10 -8.00 31.28 -7.53
C GLU A 10 -7.82 30.12 -6.55
N LEU A 11 -7.53 30.42 -5.28
CA LEU A 11 -7.40 29.41 -4.24
C LEU A 11 -8.72 28.67 -3.98
N LEU A 12 -9.86 29.35 -4.05
CA LEU A 12 -11.17 28.68 -3.97
C LEU A 12 -11.46 27.80 -5.18
N ILE A 13 -11.03 28.20 -6.38
CA ILE A 13 -11.18 27.39 -7.59
C ILE A 13 -10.34 26.12 -7.44
N ALA A 14 -9.06 26.24 -7.08
CA ALA A 14 -8.20 25.10 -6.82
C ALA A 14 -8.79 24.20 -5.71
N ALA A 15 -9.20 24.77 -4.57
CA ALA A 15 -9.77 24.00 -3.48
C ALA A 15 -11.03 23.20 -3.88
N ARG A 16 -11.89 23.78 -4.74
CA ARG A 16 -13.06 23.07 -5.29
C ARG A 16 -12.67 21.89 -6.17
N GLN A 17 -11.62 22.00 -6.97
CA GLN A 17 -11.14 20.88 -7.80
C GLN A 17 -10.73 19.69 -6.93
N PHE A 18 -10.05 19.94 -5.81
CA PHE A 18 -9.76 18.90 -4.82
C PHE A 18 -11.04 18.39 -4.14
N ASP A 19 -12.01 19.25 -3.87
CA ASP A 19 -13.28 18.83 -3.25
C ASP A 19 -14.15 17.95 -4.14
N GLU A 20 -14.04 18.10 -5.46
CA GLU A 20 -14.80 17.34 -6.46
C GLU A 20 -14.29 15.89 -6.64
N ARG A 21 -13.03 15.62 -6.27
CA ARG A 21 -12.41 14.30 -6.48
C ARG A 21 -11.68 13.80 -5.23
N PRO A 22 -12.24 12.85 -4.48
CA PRO A 22 -11.56 12.12 -3.41
C PRO A 22 -10.13 11.68 -3.74
N ALA A 23 -9.89 11.18 -4.96
CA ALA A 23 -8.56 10.78 -5.41
C ALA A 23 -7.54 11.93 -5.35
N LEU A 24 -7.95 13.17 -5.67
CA LEU A 24 -7.09 14.35 -5.52
C LEU A 24 -6.86 14.70 -4.05
N ARG A 25 -7.88 14.58 -3.20
CA ARG A 25 -7.71 14.81 -1.75
C ARG A 25 -6.72 13.84 -1.11
N ALA A 26 -6.67 12.60 -1.58
CA ALA A 26 -5.71 11.61 -1.09
C ALA A 26 -4.26 12.08 -1.26
N LEU A 27 -3.94 12.83 -2.32
CA LEU A 27 -2.59 13.33 -2.60
C LEU A 27 -2.12 14.42 -1.61
N LEU A 28 -3.04 15.11 -0.94
CA LEU A 28 -2.70 16.17 -0.01
C LEU A 28 -2.01 15.64 1.25
N SER A 29 -2.32 14.42 1.71
CA SER A 29 -2.01 14.02 3.09
C SER A 29 -0.57 13.56 3.35
N SER A 30 0.15 13.04 2.36
CA SER A 30 1.51 12.49 2.57
C SER A 30 2.58 13.57 2.85
N ASN A 31 2.45 14.75 2.25
CA ASN A 31 3.50 15.79 2.30
C ASN A 31 3.23 16.91 3.33
N LEU A 32 1.99 17.04 3.83
CA LEU A 32 1.62 18.12 4.76
C LEU A 32 2.23 18.00 6.17
N MET A 33 2.82 16.84 6.48
CA MET A 33 3.49 16.56 7.76
C MET A 33 4.97 16.96 7.79
N GLN A 34 5.58 17.28 6.64
CA GLN A 34 6.93 17.83 6.61
C GLN A 34 6.87 19.27 7.15
N ARG A 35 6.99 19.40 8.49
CA ARG A 35 7.14 20.69 9.17
C ARG A 35 8.28 21.47 8.51
N PRO A 36 8.06 22.70 8.04
CA PRO A 36 9.18 23.55 7.65
C PRO A 36 9.96 24.08 8.86
N VAL A 37 9.48 23.92 10.11
CA VAL A 37 10.11 24.55 11.28
C VAL A 37 10.07 23.68 12.56
N ALA A 38 11.16 23.72 13.31
CA ALA A 38 11.37 23.01 14.58
C ALA A 38 10.41 23.46 15.71
N PRO A 39 10.02 22.54 16.63
CA PRO A 39 9.00 22.77 17.66
C PRO A 39 9.34 23.78 18.77
N ALA A 40 10.54 24.38 18.78
CA ALA A 40 10.99 25.30 19.83
C ALA A 40 10.76 26.80 19.52
N SER A 41 10.21 27.13 18.35
CA SER A 41 9.95 28.52 17.95
C SER A 41 8.73 29.09 18.68
N ARG A 42 8.93 30.13 19.49
CA ARG A 42 7.85 30.95 20.10
C ARG A 42 7.27 31.99 19.12
N ALA A 43 7.65 31.97 17.84
CA ALA A 43 7.11 32.88 16.84
C ALA A 43 5.72 32.42 16.37
N ARG A 44 4.84 33.37 16.00
CA ARG A 44 3.57 33.04 15.33
C ARG A 44 3.87 32.23 14.08
N LEU A 45 3.35 31.00 14.06
CA LEU A 45 3.40 30.08 12.91
C LEU A 45 2.95 30.83 11.63
N PRO A 46 3.76 30.88 10.55
CA PRO A 46 3.39 31.49 9.29
C PRO A 46 2.03 30.96 8.77
N HIS A 47 1.34 31.74 7.95
CA HIS A 47 -0.02 31.41 7.49
C HIS A 47 -0.11 30.10 6.65
N VAL A 48 1.01 29.62 6.09
CA VAL A 48 1.13 28.27 5.50
C VAL A 48 0.97 27.19 6.56
N GLU A 49 1.58 27.35 7.73
CA GLU A 49 1.39 26.45 8.85
C GLU A 49 -0.04 26.52 9.38
N ARG A 50 -0.75 27.65 9.24
CA ARG A 50 -2.19 27.73 9.54
C ARG A 50 -3.06 26.99 8.54
N PHE A 51 -2.78 27.09 7.24
CA PHE A 51 -3.49 26.30 6.23
C PHE A 51 -3.20 24.82 6.42
N ASN A 52 -1.93 24.43 6.58
CA ASN A 52 -1.56 23.06 6.90
C ASN A 52 -2.18 22.61 8.21
N GLN A 53 -2.22 23.45 9.25
CA GLN A 53 -2.90 23.14 10.51
C GLN A 53 -4.40 22.96 10.30
N ALA A 54 -5.05 23.78 9.47
CA ALA A 54 -6.46 23.64 9.17
C ALA A 54 -6.71 22.36 8.35
N VAL A 55 -5.87 22.05 7.36
CA VAL A 55 -5.96 20.79 6.59
C VAL A 55 -5.70 19.62 7.50
N LEU A 56 -4.72 19.69 8.41
CA LEU A 56 -4.48 18.69 9.44
C LEU A 56 -5.69 18.55 10.36
N VAL A 57 -6.34 19.64 10.79
CA VAL A 57 -7.59 19.61 11.57
C VAL A 57 -8.71 18.92 10.80
N PHE A 58 -8.90 19.24 9.51
CA PHE A 58 -9.85 18.55 8.63
C PHE A 58 -9.52 17.06 8.49
N LEU A 59 -8.24 16.74 8.34
CA LEU A 59 -7.72 15.39 8.32
C LEU A 59 -7.76 14.75 9.71
N GLU A 60 -8.25 15.39 10.78
CA GLU A 60 -8.20 14.89 12.17
C GLU A 60 -6.77 14.50 12.63
N ASN A 61 -5.77 15.26 12.20
CA ASN A 61 -4.33 14.99 12.35
C ASN A 61 -3.89 13.62 11.79
N ARG A 62 -4.62 13.09 10.82
CA ARG A 62 -4.28 11.85 10.13
C ARG A 62 -3.24 12.13 9.05
N SER A 63 -2.34 11.17 8.84
CA SER A 63 -1.31 11.27 7.80
C SER A 63 -1.82 10.82 6.42
N PHE A 64 -2.95 10.11 6.37
CA PHE A 64 -3.63 9.71 5.15
C PHE A 64 -5.08 10.18 5.20
N TYR A 65 -5.57 10.72 4.09
CA TYR A 65 -6.96 11.13 3.97
C TYR A 65 -7.89 9.91 3.98
N MET A 66 -8.96 10.02 4.80
CA MET A 66 -10.05 9.05 4.81
C MET A 66 -11.37 9.79 4.51
N PRO A 67 -12.09 9.35 3.45
CA PRO A 67 -13.49 9.71 3.18
C PRO A 67 -14.35 9.76 4.44
N SER A 68 -15.15 10.81 4.60
CA SER A 68 -16.17 10.93 5.64
C SER A 68 -17.14 12.06 5.33
N SER A 69 -18.43 11.76 5.48
CA SER A 69 -19.53 12.72 5.26
C SER A 69 -19.62 13.82 6.31
N SER A 70 -18.94 13.70 7.45
CA SER A 70 -19.02 14.65 8.57
C SER A 70 -18.00 15.80 8.48
N LYS A 71 -17.15 15.86 7.45
CA LYS A 71 -16.00 16.75 7.41
C LYS A 71 -16.20 17.97 6.50
N PRO A 72 -15.72 19.17 6.88
CA PRO A 72 -15.88 20.39 6.07
C PRO A 72 -14.99 20.36 4.82
N SER A 73 -15.52 20.75 3.66
CA SER A 73 -14.76 20.82 2.39
C SER A 73 -13.49 21.72 2.48
N LEU A 74 -12.49 21.47 1.64
CA LEU A 74 -11.29 22.31 1.52
C LEU A 74 -11.67 23.74 1.17
N ALA A 75 -12.68 23.95 0.33
CA ALA A 75 -13.22 25.27 0.03
C ALA A 75 -13.82 25.95 1.27
N GLN A 76 -14.54 25.23 2.15
CA GLN A 76 -15.01 25.81 3.42
C GLN A 76 -13.85 26.25 4.31
N LEU A 77 -12.81 25.44 4.39
CA LEU A 77 -11.61 25.71 5.18
C LEU A 77 -10.81 26.91 4.65
N VAL A 78 -10.68 27.04 3.32
CA VAL A 78 -10.11 28.24 2.69
C VAL A 78 -10.94 29.49 3.04
N ARG A 79 -12.29 29.39 3.06
CA ARG A 79 -13.14 30.52 3.47
C ARG A 79 -12.91 30.90 4.93
N GLU A 80 -12.86 29.93 5.83
CA GLU A 80 -12.68 30.16 7.26
C GLU A 80 -11.31 30.77 7.57
N THR A 81 -10.25 30.23 6.98
CA THR A 81 -8.88 30.73 7.16
C THR A 81 -8.68 32.16 6.63
N PHE A 82 -9.28 32.50 5.49
CA PHE A 82 -9.24 33.87 4.97
C PHE A 82 -10.09 34.84 5.79
N ARG A 83 -11.27 34.41 6.26
CA ARG A 83 -12.12 35.24 7.15
C ARG A 83 -11.44 35.54 8.48
N ALA A 84 -10.71 34.57 9.06
CA ALA A 84 -10.01 34.76 10.32
C ALA A 84 -8.81 35.72 10.22
N ASN A 85 -8.13 35.77 9.07
CA ASN A 85 -6.91 36.55 8.85
C ASN A 85 -7.14 38.04 8.53
N ASP A 86 -8.38 38.48 8.36
CA ASP A 86 -8.74 39.89 8.05
C ASP A 86 -8.36 40.89 9.17
N THR A 87 -7.84 40.38 10.30
CA THR A 87 -7.62 41.16 11.52
C THR A 87 -6.16 41.41 11.91
N THR A 88 -5.14 40.83 11.25
CA THR A 88 -3.76 40.87 11.82
C THR A 88 -2.57 41.17 10.88
N SER A 89 -2.60 40.89 9.56
CA SER A 89 -1.60 41.40 8.59
C SER A 89 -1.97 41.05 7.12
N PRO A 90 -2.29 42.04 6.25
CA PRO A 90 -2.69 41.79 4.86
C PRO A 90 -1.59 41.21 3.95
N ALA A 91 -0.32 41.59 4.19
CA ALA A 91 0.81 41.11 3.39
C ALA A 91 1.06 39.61 3.61
N ALA A 92 1.02 39.18 4.88
CA ALA A 92 1.21 37.78 5.24
C ALA A 92 0.07 36.87 4.73
N ALA A 93 -1.14 37.42 4.57
CA ALA A 93 -2.26 36.71 3.96
C ALA A 93 -2.05 36.48 2.44
N ILE A 94 -1.44 37.43 1.75
CA ILE A 94 -1.11 37.33 0.32
C ILE A 94 -0.02 36.26 0.10
N ASP A 95 1.05 36.30 0.89
CA ASP A 95 2.17 35.34 0.75
C ASP A 95 1.73 33.89 0.96
N ALA A 96 0.87 33.65 1.95
CA ALA A 96 0.31 32.32 2.18
C ALA A 96 -0.70 31.89 1.12
N ALA A 97 -1.46 32.82 0.53
CA ALA A 97 -2.33 32.51 -0.58
C ALA A 97 -1.52 32.00 -1.79
N PHE A 98 -0.38 32.65 -2.08
CA PHE A 98 0.53 32.23 -3.14
C PHE A 98 1.16 30.86 -2.87
N LEU A 99 1.66 30.63 -1.65
CA LEU A 99 2.28 29.35 -1.28
C LEU A 99 1.25 28.21 -1.28
N ALA A 100 0.03 28.45 -0.80
CA ALA A 100 -1.05 27.46 -0.84
C ALA A 100 -1.47 27.15 -2.28
N LEU A 101 -1.62 28.19 -3.13
CA LEU A 101 -1.94 28.00 -4.54
C LEU A 101 -0.83 27.21 -5.26
N ARG A 102 0.44 27.51 -4.99
CA ARG A 102 1.58 26.73 -5.50
C ARG A 102 1.50 25.28 -5.04
N ALA A 103 1.31 25.01 -3.76
CA ALA A 103 1.22 23.64 -3.23
C ALA A 103 0.05 22.85 -3.84
N LEU A 104 -1.12 23.48 -4.04
CA LEU A 104 -2.24 22.84 -4.72
C LEU A 104 -1.94 22.58 -6.20
N ASN A 105 -1.29 23.52 -6.90
CA ASN A 105 -0.90 23.35 -8.29
C ASN A 105 0.18 22.26 -8.47
N ASP A 106 1.15 22.19 -7.58
CA ASP A 106 2.16 21.12 -7.56
C ASP A 106 1.46 19.76 -7.40
N LYS A 107 0.42 19.68 -6.55
CA LYS A 107 -0.37 18.47 -6.36
C LYS A 107 -1.26 18.12 -7.56
N LEU A 108 -1.76 19.12 -8.29
CA LEU A 108 -2.43 18.89 -9.56
C LEU A 108 -1.45 18.38 -10.63
N ALA A 109 -0.20 18.86 -10.62
CA ALA A 109 0.84 18.35 -11.50
C ALA A 109 1.21 16.89 -11.17
N ASP A 110 1.38 16.56 -9.89
CA ASP A 110 1.56 15.17 -9.42
C ASP A 110 0.36 14.29 -9.83
N ALA A 111 -0.86 14.81 -9.73
CA ALA A 111 -2.05 14.08 -10.14
C ALA A 111 -2.09 13.83 -11.66
N ALA A 112 -1.62 14.78 -12.46
CA ALA A 112 -1.54 14.66 -13.90
C ALA A 112 -0.46 13.66 -14.32
N SER A 113 0.71 13.65 -13.67
CA SER A 113 1.77 12.67 -13.97
C SER A 113 1.35 11.23 -13.66
N VAL A 114 0.54 11.07 -12.62
CA VAL A 114 -0.03 9.77 -12.22
C VAL A 114 -1.33 9.47 -12.99
N GLY A 115 -1.85 10.34 -13.85
CA GLY A 115 -3.06 10.07 -14.64
C GLY A 115 -4.37 10.05 -13.83
N VAL A 116 -4.41 10.69 -12.66
CA VAL A 116 -5.61 10.89 -11.83
C VAL A 116 -6.50 11.99 -12.43
N VAL A 117 -5.91 12.94 -13.17
CA VAL A 117 -6.61 14.03 -13.87
C VAL A 117 -5.97 14.20 -15.25
N ASP A 118 -6.79 14.28 -16.30
CA ASP A 118 -6.31 14.70 -17.62
C ASP A 118 -5.90 16.17 -17.58
N ALA A 119 -4.84 16.55 -18.30
CA ALA A 119 -4.23 17.88 -18.26
C ALA A 119 -5.14 19.06 -18.71
N VAL A 120 -6.42 18.83 -18.96
CA VAL A 120 -7.45 19.86 -19.18
C VAL A 120 -8.74 19.41 -18.48
N THR A 121 -9.26 20.24 -17.60
CA THR A 121 -10.33 19.91 -16.66
C THR A 121 -11.67 19.55 -17.31
N ALA A 122 -12.43 18.74 -16.56
CA ALA A 122 -13.87 18.51 -16.64
C ALA A 122 -14.40 17.62 -17.78
N SER A 123 -14.53 16.33 -17.50
CA SER A 123 -15.82 15.64 -17.56
C SER A 123 -15.70 14.28 -16.88
N ALA A 124 -16.82 13.72 -16.43
CA ALA A 124 -16.91 12.33 -16.02
C ALA A 124 -16.43 11.43 -17.16
N VAL A 125 -15.19 10.94 -17.05
CA VAL A 125 -14.67 9.94 -17.96
C VAL A 125 -14.24 8.78 -17.10
N SER A 126 -15.03 7.71 -17.22
CA SER A 126 -14.66 6.34 -16.94
C SER A 126 -13.14 6.19 -16.97
N ALA A 127 -12.56 5.85 -15.82
CA ALA A 127 -11.12 5.60 -15.70
C ALA A 127 -10.65 4.74 -16.89
N PRO A 128 -9.55 5.09 -17.56
CA PRO A 128 -8.99 4.23 -18.58
C PRO A 128 -8.60 2.92 -17.89
N ALA A 129 -9.19 1.83 -18.37
CA ALA A 129 -8.85 0.49 -17.93
C ALA A 129 -7.38 0.23 -18.29
N VAL A 130 -6.49 0.42 -17.32
CA VAL A 130 -5.10 -0.06 -17.40
C VAL A 130 -5.16 -1.58 -17.35
N GLY A 131 -5.40 -2.22 -18.50
CA GLY A 131 -5.16 -3.65 -18.80
C GLY A 131 -5.70 -4.72 -17.84
N GLY A 132 -6.52 -4.36 -16.85
CA GLY A 132 -7.00 -5.24 -15.79
C GLY A 132 -8.47 -5.64 -15.96
N GLU A 133 -8.83 -6.81 -15.46
CA GLU A 133 -10.22 -7.26 -15.36
C GLU A 133 -11.13 -6.18 -14.76
N VAL A 134 -12.36 -6.05 -15.26
CA VAL A 134 -13.36 -5.11 -14.72
C VAL A 134 -13.52 -5.34 -13.21
N PRO A 135 -13.43 -4.30 -12.36
CA PRO A 135 -13.61 -4.45 -10.93
C PRO A 135 -15.00 -5.02 -10.65
N ILE A 136 -15.06 -6.02 -9.76
CA ILE A 136 -16.33 -6.63 -9.38
C ILE A 136 -16.77 -6.12 -8.02
N THR A 137 -18.09 -6.04 -7.83
CA THR A 137 -18.67 -5.83 -6.50
C THR A 137 -18.80 -7.16 -5.78
N ILE A 138 -18.11 -7.27 -4.64
CA ILE A 138 -18.16 -8.43 -3.75
C ILE A 138 -19.31 -8.23 -2.76
N ALA A 139 -20.22 -9.20 -2.68
CA ALA A 139 -21.33 -9.16 -1.73
C ALA A 139 -20.85 -9.27 -0.27
N GLY A 140 -21.50 -8.54 0.63
CA GLY A 140 -21.19 -8.57 2.07
C GLY A 140 -19.99 -7.73 2.49
N VAL A 141 -19.43 -6.91 1.59
CA VAL A 141 -18.35 -5.97 1.91
C VAL A 141 -18.91 -4.74 2.61
N ASN A 142 -18.44 -4.45 3.82
CA ASN A 142 -18.85 -3.28 4.60
C ASN A 142 -17.69 -2.72 5.43
N HIS A 143 -17.78 -1.46 5.85
CA HIS A 143 -16.85 -0.90 6.84
C HIS A 143 -16.99 -1.61 8.18
N ALA A 144 -15.87 -1.79 8.87
CA ALA A 144 -15.86 -2.23 10.26
C ALA A 144 -15.79 -1.02 11.19
N ASP A 145 -16.70 -0.97 12.18
CA ASP A 145 -16.73 0.08 13.21
C ASP A 145 -15.64 -0.09 14.28
N GLY A 146 -14.99 -1.26 14.32
CA GLY A 146 -13.96 -1.62 15.26
C GLY A 146 -12.94 -2.59 14.66
N VAL A 147 -12.00 -3.03 15.49
CA VAL A 147 -10.94 -3.96 15.08
C VAL A 147 -11.10 -5.27 15.82
N ALA A 148 -11.15 -6.36 15.07
CA ALA A 148 -11.25 -7.71 15.59
C ALA A 148 -10.53 -8.69 14.65
N ALA A 149 -10.25 -9.89 15.17
CA ALA A 149 -9.80 -10.98 14.32
C ALA A 149 -10.91 -11.37 13.33
N GLY A 150 -10.52 -11.75 12.10
CA GLY A 150 -11.43 -12.06 11.00
C GLY A 150 -11.80 -10.86 10.12
N LEU A 151 -11.25 -9.67 10.40
CA LEU A 151 -11.38 -8.51 9.52
C LEU A 151 -10.29 -8.48 8.44
N PHE A 152 -10.58 -7.78 7.35
CA PHE A 152 -9.58 -7.39 6.36
C PHE A 152 -9.12 -5.95 6.62
N LEU A 153 -7.82 -5.70 6.51
CA LEU A 153 -7.25 -4.37 6.42
C LEU A 153 -6.86 -4.12 4.97
N VAL A 154 -7.44 -3.08 4.38
CA VAL A 154 -7.15 -2.67 3.01
C VAL A 154 -6.26 -1.44 3.07
N SER A 155 -5.10 -1.49 2.43
CA SER A 155 -4.13 -0.38 2.48
C SER A 155 -4.66 0.87 1.79
N HIS A 156 -4.25 2.04 2.25
CA HIS A 156 -4.42 3.29 1.52
C HIS A 156 -3.77 3.19 0.11
N PRO A 157 -4.36 3.81 -0.96
CA PRO A 157 -3.85 3.69 -2.34
C PRO A 157 -2.44 4.21 -2.56
N LEU A 158 -1.99 5.17 -1.73
CA LEU A 158 -0.67 5.81 -1.80
C LEU A 158 0.39 5.14 -0.92
N LEU A 159 0.07 4.03 -0.25
CA LEU A 159 1.07 3.30 0.53
C LEU A 159 2.05 2.61 -0.44
N SER A 160 3.36 2.64 -0.15
CA SER A 160 4.39 2.07 -1.02
C SER A 160 5.10 0.85 -0.38
N GLY A 161 6.08 0.30 -1.09
CA GLY A 161 6.82 -0.89 -0.68
C GLY A 161 5.95 -2.14 -0.53
N LEU A 162 6.27 -2.97 0.47
CA LEU A 162 5.62 -4.28 0.71
C LEU A 162 4.10 -4.20 0.91
N PHE A 163 3.61 -3.07 1.43
CA PHE A 163 2.21 -2.87 1.74
C PHE A 163 1.44 -2.13 0.64
N SER A 164 2.08 -1.80 -0.49
CA SER A 164 1.42 -1.20 -1.64
C SER A 164 0.27 -2.07 -2.13
N ARG A 165 -0.94 -1.48 -2.20
CA ARG A 165 -2.19 -2.17 -2.58
C ARG A 165 -2.38 -3.51 -1.86
N SER A 166 -1.96 -3.60 -0.61
CA SER A 166 -2.04 -4.83 0.18
C SER A 166 -3.39 -5.00 0.88
N VAL A 167 -3.82 -6.25 0.97
CA VAL A 167 -4.99 -6.69 1.73
C VAL A 167 -4.49 -7.68 2.77
N ILE A 168 -4.74 -7.37 4.04
CA ILE A 168 -4.30 -8.19 5.17
C ILE A 168 -5.51 -8.78 5.86
N VAL A 169 -5.51 -10.10 6.09
CA VAL A 169 -6.49 -10.72 7.00
C VAL A 169 -5.92 -10.68 8.42
N LEU A 170 -6.67 -10.11 9.37
CA LEU A 170 -6.32 -10.12 10.78
C LEU A 170 -6.67 -11.48 11.38
N THR A 171 -5.66 -12.17 11.91
CA THR A 171 -5.84 -13.48 12.55
C THR A 171 -5.91 -13.36 14.06
N GLU A 172 -5.27 -12.33 14.62
CA GLU A 172 -5.31 -12.05 16.05
C GLU A 172 -5.38 -10.54 16.27
N HIS A 173 -6.21 -10.14 17.22
CA HIS A 173 -6.27 -8.77 17.71
C HIS A 173 -6.54 -8.81 19.21
N SER A 174 -5.67 -8.17 19.99
CA SER A 174 -5.80 -8.09 21.44
C SER A 174 -5.06 -6.86 21.97
N GLN A 175 -5.21 -6.56 23.26
CA GLN A 175 -4.43 -5.51 23.92
C GLN A 175 -2.90 -5.73 23.87
N ARG A 176 -2.45 -6.97 23.61
CA ARG A 176 -1.02 -7.29 23.46
C ARG A 176 -0.47 -7.03 22.05
N GLY A 177 -1.31 -6.62 21.12
CA GLY A 177 -0.95 -6.39 19.73
C GLY A 177 -1.84 -7.16 18.76
N SER A 178 -1.54 -6.99 17.48
CA SER A 178 -2.29 -7.60 16.38
C SER A 178 -1.37 -8.40 15.47
N ARG A 179 -1.92 -9.44 14.86
CA ARG A 179 -1.23 -10.29 13.89
C ARG A 179 -2.14 -10.56 12.70
N GLY A 180 -1.57 -10.51 11.51
CA GLY A 180 -2.28 -10.82 10.28
C GLY A 180 -1.34 -11.19 9.14
N PHE A 181 -1.95 -11.56 8.01
CA PHE A 181 -1.22 -11.96 6.82
C PHE A 181 -1.69 -11.18 5.60
N ILE A 182 -0.74 -10.67 4.82
CA ILE A 182 -1.01 -10.16 3.49
C ILE A 182 -1.45 -11.34 2.62
N VAL A 183 -2.59 -11.22 1.95
CA VAL A 183 -3.17 -12.33 1.16
C VAL A 183 -3.01 -12.13 -0.35
N ASN A 184 -3.02 -10.89 -0.82
CA ASN A 184 -3.09 -10.59 -2.25
C ASN A 184 -1.74 -10.29 -2.92
N GLN A 185 -0.61 -10.56 -2.25
CA GLN A 185 0.73 -10.34 -2.81
C GLN A 185 1.32 -11.67 -3.33
N PRO A 186 1.27 -11.91 -4.66
CA PRO A 186 1.85 -13.12 -5.24
C PRO A 186 3.38 -13.08 -5.21
N THR A 187 4.01 -14.25 -5.16
CA THR A 187 5.44 -14.40 -5.45
C THR A 187 5.66 -15.44 -6.54
N THR A 188 6.86 -15.45 -7.10
CA THR A 188 7.31 -16.49 -8.04
C THR A 188 7.81 -17.75 -7.33
N ASP A 189 7.95 -17.71 -6.01
CA ASP A 189 8.52 -18.80 -5.24
C ASP A 189 7.50 -19.92 -4.98
N THR A 190 8.00 -21.15 -5.05
CA THR A 190 7.26 -22.35 -4.65
C THR A 190 7.69 -22.81 -3.27
N LEU A 191 6.87 -23.64 -2.63
CA LEU A 191 7.16 -24.18 -1.29
C LEU A 191 8.52 -24.88 -1.24
N MET A 192 8.88 -25.62 -2.31
CA MET A 192 10.15 -26.32 -2.43
C MET A 192 11.36 -25.37 -2.49
N LYS A 193 11.22 -24.19 -3.09
CA LYS A 193 12.30 -23.20 -3.20
C LYS A 193 12.42 -22.34 -1.95
N ALA A 194 11.30 -21.95 -1.37
CA ALA A 194 11.25 -21.00 -0.26
C ALA A 194 11.64 -21.62 1.10
N PHE A 195 11.38 -22.92 1.31
CA PHE A 195 11.56 -23.57 2.60
C PHE A 195 12.21 -24.96 2.47
N LYS A 196 12.95 -25.34 3.51
CA LYS A 196 13.41 -26.73 3.69
C LYS A 196 12.29 -27.54 4.34
N VAL A 197 11.57 -28.31 3.54
CA VAL A 197 10.41 -29.11 3.98
C VAL A 197 10.69 -30.60 3.75
N HIS A 198 10.12 -31.45 4.61
CA HIS A 198 10.26 -32.91 4.49
C HIS A 198 9.72 -33.42 3.13
N PRO A 199 10.36 -34.40 2.47
CA PRO A 199 9.97 -34.88 1.14
C PRO A 199 8.51 -35.33 1.02
N MET A 200 7.96 -35.92 2.09
CA MET A 200 6.55 -36.34 2.16
C MET A 200 5.56 -35.18 1.97
N ILE A 201 5.94 -33.96 2.34
CA ILE A 201 5.12 -32.74 2.14
C ILE A 201 5.44 -32.09 0.79
N LEU A 202 6.69 -32.17 0.33
CA LEU A 202 7.09 -31.63 -0.97
C LEU A 202 6.46 -32.38 -2.15
N ARG A 203 6.17 -33.68 -2.01
CA ARG A 203 5.48 -34.45 -3.05
C ARG A 203 4.09 -33.86 -3.39
N PRO A 204 3.17 -33.65 -2.43
CA PRO A 204 1.86 -33.05 -2.72
C PRO A 204 1.87 -31.52 -2.88
N PHE A 205 2.76 -30.80 -2.19
CA PHE A 205 2.71 -29.33 -2.11
C PHE A 205 3.95 -28.60 -2.64
N GLY A 206 4.98 -29.30 -3.13
CA GLY A 206 6.25 -28.67 -3.50
C GLY A 206 6.14 -27.64 -4.63
N SER A 207 5.17 -27.81 -5.54
CA SER A 207 4.85 -26.87 -6.61
C SER A 207 3.85 -25.77 -6.19
N SER A 208 3.29 -25.84 -4.98
CA SER A 208 2.37 -24.82 -4.46
C SER A 208 3.09 -23.49 -4.35
N LYS A 209 2.45 -22.43 -4.86
CA LYS A 209 2.97 -21.07 -4.77
C LYS A 209 2.94 -20.58 -3.33
N VAL A 210 4.02 -19.93 -2.92
CA VAL A 210 4.10 -19.21 -1.65
C VAL A 210 3.78 -17.76 -1.91
N ARG A 211 3.00 -17.14 -1.04
CA ARG A 211 2.66 -15.72 -1.11
C ARG A 211 3.40 -14.96 0.00
N THR A 212 3.60 -13.67 -0.19
CA THR A 212 4.20 -12.82 0.86
C THR A 212 3.12 -12.55 1.91
N GLY A 213 3.32 -13.05 3.13
CA GLY A 213 2.40 -12.86 4.26
C GLY A 213 2.73 -11.65 5.13
N GLY A 214 3.95 -11.12 5.06
CA GLY A 214 4.33 -9.90 5.76
C GLY A 214 5.84 -9.72 5.86
N PRO A 215 6.30 -8.61 6.46
CA PRO A 215 7.72 -8.24 6.50
C PRO A 215 8.55 -9.11 7.43
N VAL A 216 7.92 -9.69 8.46
CA VAL A 216 8.65 -10.51 9.45
C VAL A 216 8.77 -11.92 8.90
N ARG A 217 9.97 -12.29 8.42
CA ARG A 217 10.23 -13.63 7.88
C ARG A 217 10.10 -14.71 8.96
N THR A 218 9.49 -15.82 8.59
CA THR A 218 9.30 -17.00 9.45
C THR A 218 10.23 -18.14 9.01
N LYS A 219 10.57 -19.05 9.93
CA LYS A 219 11.36 -20.25 9.61
C LYS A 219 10.57 -21.28 8.80
N HIS A 220 9.25 -21.26 8.93
CA HIS A 220 8.32 -22.17 8.29
C HIS A 220 7.26 -21.38 7.55
N ALA A 221 6.68 -22.01 6.51
CA ALA A 221 5.51 -21.46 5.83
C ALA A 221 4.31 -21.46 6.78
N GLU A 222 3.61 -20.34 6.84
CA GLU A 222 2.31 -20.25 7.49
C GLU A 222 1.23 -20.69 6.49
N VAL A 223 0.18 -21.36 6.97
CA VAL A 223 -0.86 -21.92 6.10
C VAL A 223 -2.24 -21.40 6.49
N LEU A 224 -3.00 -20.92 5.51
CA LEU A 224 -4.42 -20.60 5.65
C LEU A 224 -5.27 -21.63 4.91
N HIS A 225 -6.35 -22.08 5.54
CA HIS A 225 -7.32 -23.00 4.93
C HIS A 225 -8.71 -22.82 5.55
N SER A 226 -9.71 -23.47 4.93
CA SER A 226 -11.12 -23.40 5.35
C SER A 226 -11.72 -24.72 5.84
N LYS A 227 -10.84 -25.68 6.17
CA LYS A 227 -11.17 -27.10 6.35
C LYS A 227 -10.86 -27.55 7.79
N PRO A 228 -11.85 -27.72 8.68
CA PRO A 228 -11.62 -28.06 10.08
C PRO A 228 -10.87 -29.39 10.28
N GLU A 229 -11.01 -30.33 9.36
CA GLU A 229 -10.40 -31.67 9.40
C GLU A 229 -8.86 -31.64 9.38
N PHE A 230 -8.23 -30.56 8.93
CA PHE A 230 -6.77 -30.42 8.90
C PHE A 230 -6.20 -29.72 10.15
N GLY A 231 -7.03 -29.47 11.15
CA GLY A 231 -6.61 -28.83 12.40
C GLY A 231 -6.35 -27.33 12.26
N GLY A 232 -5.36 -26.83 12.98
CA GLY A 232 -5.05 -25.40 13.02
C GLY A 232 -5.92 -24.60 14.00
N LYS A 233 -5.57 -23.33 14.20
CA LYS A 233 -6.31 -22.41 15.05
C LYS A 233 -7.44 -21.76 14.26
N ARG A 234 -8.69 -22.04 14.64
CA ARG A 234 -9.86 -21.38 14.07
C ARG A 234 -9.85 -19.89 14.40
N ILE A 235 -9.96 -19.06 13.38
CA ILE A 235 -10.20 -17.63 13.53
C ILE A 235 -11.69 -17.43 13.80
N ARG A 236 -12.00 -16.96 15.00
CA ARG A 236 -13.36 -16.58 15.36
C ARG A 236 -13.55 -15.12 14.95
N ALA A 237 -14.32 -14.88 13.91
CA ALA A 237 -14.87 -13.56 13.64
C ALA A 237 -15.92 -13.31 14.74
N SER A 238 -15.51 -12.72 15.87
CA SER A 238 -16.29 -12.68 17.11
C SER A 238 -17.58 -11.85 17.01
N ASP A 239 -17.70 -11.00 15.99
CA ASP A 239 -18.76 -9.99 15.90
C ASP A 239 -19.71 -10.22 14.70
N PHE A 240 -19.73 -11.44 14.15
CA PHE A 240 -20.31 -11.74 12.84
C PHE A 240 -21.23 -12.97 12.86
N GLU A 241 -22.44 -12.84 13.41
CA GLU A 241 -23.44 -13.93 13.41
C GLU A 241 -24.02 -14.24 12.01
N GLU A 242 -23.92 -13.33 11.03
CA GLU A 242 -24.66 -13.45 9.76
C GLU A 242 -23.84 -13.73 8.50
N LEU A 243 -22.49 -13.78 8.57
CA LEU A 243 -21.69 -14.19 7.40
C LEU A 243 -21.63 -15.72 7.31
N VAL A 244 -22.63 -16.27 6.64
CA VAL A 244 -22.91 -17.71 6.43
C VAL A 244 -21.79 -18.51 5.77
N ASP A 245 -20.65 -17.94 5.36
CA ASP A 245 -19.66 -18.72 4.60
C ASP A 245 -18.21 -18.61 5.12
N ARG A 246 -17.80 -19.77 5.65
CA ARG A 246 -16.45 -20.39 5.67
C ARG A 246 -15.51 -19.97 6.79
N GLN A 247 -15.33 -20.93 7.69
CA GLN A 247 -14.33 -21.00 8.72
C GLN A 247 -12.94 -20.72 8.12
N LEU A 248 -12.14 -19.90 8.78
CA LEU A 248 -10.73 -19.71 8.43
C LEU A 248 -9.87 -20.27 9.55
N PHE A 249 -8.85 -21.03 9.18
CA PHE A 249 -7.89 -21.64 10.08
C PHE A 249 -6.49 -21.16 9.73
N VAL A 250 -5.68 -20.94 10.77
CA VAL A 250 -4.25 -20.63 10.68
C VAL A 250 -3.45 -21.80 11.20
N GLY A 251 -2.45 -22.21 10.43
CA GLY A 251 -1.71 -23.43 10.65
C GLY A 251 -2.48 -24.64 10.14
N VAL A 252 -1.78 -25.75 9.93
CA VAL A 252 -2.35 -26.97 9.36
C VAL A 252 -1.54 -28.17 9.83
N ASP A 253 -2.18 -29.32 10.00
CA ASP A 253 -1.49 -30.60 10.03
C ASP A 253 -1.12 -31.01 8.60
N LEU A 254 0.13 -30.74 8.23
CA LEU A 254 0.63 -30.99 6.87
C LEU A 254 0.64 -32.48 6.51
N GLU A 255 0.73 -33.40 7.49
CA GLU A 255 0.71 -34.84 7.21
C GLU A 255 -0.70 -35.32 6.86
N ILE A 256 -1.71 -34.87 7.62
CA ILE A 256 -3.12 -35.15 7.31
C ILE A 256 -3.48 -34.55 5.95
N ALA A 257 -3.09 -33.29 5.71
CA ALA A 257 -3.36 -32.63 4.44
C ALA A 257 -2.64 -33.31 3.26
N ALA A 258 -1.39 -33.77 3.44
CA ALA A 258 -0.65 -34.50 2.41
C ALA A 258 -1.35 -35.81 2.02
N LYS A 259 -1.82 -36.59 3.01
CA LYS A 259 -2.61 -37.81 2.76
C LYS A 259 -3.89 -37.51 2.00
N ALA A 260 -4.61 -36.45 2.39
CA ALA A 260 -5.85 -36.05 1.69
C ALA A 260 -5.60 -35.63 0.23
N VAL A 261 -4.44 -35.05 -0.09
CA VAL A 261 -4.05 -34.77 -1.49
C VAL A 261 -3.74 -36.07 -2.23
N ASP A 262 -2.98 -36.98 -1.64
CA ASP A 262 -2.64 -38.27 -2.24
C ASP A 262 -3.90 -39.13 -2.51
N GLU A 263 -4.92 -39.02 -1.66
CA GLU A 263 -6.24 -39.66 -1.82
C GLU A 263 -7.21 -38.89 -2.74
N ALA A 264 -6.76 -37.79 -3.35
CA ALA A 264 -7.56 -36.90 -4.21
C ALA A 264 -8.81 -36.29 -3.53
N LEU A 265 -8.84 -36.25 -2.19
CA LEU A 265 -9.89 -35.61 -1.39
C LEU A 265 -9.66 -34.10 -1.24
N LEU A 266 -8.43 -33.63 -1.46
CA LEU A 266 -8.02 -32.23 -1.35
C LEU A 266 -7.21 -31.81 -2.59
N LYS A 267 -7.47 -30.62 -3.10
CA LYS A 267 -6.57 -29.99 -4.08
C LYS A 267 -5.50 -29.17 -3.35
N PRO A 268 -4.22 -29.22 -3.74
CA PRO A 268 -3.17 -28.38 -3.15
C PRO A 268 -3.50 -26.88 -3.15
N SER A 269 -4.30 -26.41 -4.12
CA SER A 269 -4.76 -25.02 -4.24
C SER A 269 -5.75 -24.58 -3.16
N GLU A 270 -6.31 -25.50 -2.36
CA GLU A 270 -7.19 -25.19 -1.23
C GLU A 270 -6.41 -24.78 0.04
N LEU A 271 -5.09 -24.95 0.03
CA LEU A 271 -4.18 -24.44 1.06
C LEU A 271 -3.42 -23.23 0.52
N MET A 272 -3.37 -22.17 1.31
CA MET A 272 -2.62 -20.97 0.98
C MET A 272 -1.36 -20.90 1.84
N PHE A 273 -0.21 -21.04 1.20
CA PHE A 273 1.11 -20.96 1.83
C PHE A 273 1.62 -19.52 1.84
N LEU A 274 2.10 -19.08 2.99
CA LEU A 274 2.55 -17.71 3.24
C LEU A 274 3.96 -17.71 3.82
N ASN A 275 4.79 -16.78 3.32
CA ASN A 275 6.09 -16.47 3.88
C ASN A 275 6.01 -15.18 4.68
N GLY A 276 6.29 -15.29 5.97
CA GLY A 276 6.28 -14.17 6.88
C GLY A 276 4.90 -13.74 7.37
N VAL A 277 4.91 -12.79 8.28
CA VAL A 277 3.73 -12.31 9.01
C VAL A 277 3.79 -10.80 9.21
N SER A 278 2.61 -10.18 9.24
CA SER A 278 2.46 -8.77 9.64
C SER A 278 2.04 -8.71 11.10
N THR A 279 2.81 -7.98 11.91
CA THR A 279 2.58 -7.84 13.35
C THR A 279 2.57 -6.38 13.73
N TRP A 280 1.65 -6.01 14.61
CA TRP A 280 1.54 -4.68 15.20
C TRP A 280 1.79 -4.77 16.70
N THR A 281 2.60 -3.84 17.20
CA THR A 281 2.77 -3.62 18.63
C THR A 281 1.46 -3.09 19.26
N PRO A 282 1.28 -3.21 20.60
CA PRO A 282 0.10 -2.68 21.28
C PRO A 282 -0.23 -1.24 20.90
N GLY A 283 -1.46 -0.96 20.47
CA GLY A 283 -1.93 0.39 20.11
C GLY A 283 -1.45 0.92 18.76
N GLN A 284 -0.55 0.22 18.07
CA GLN A 284 -0.01 0.65 16.79
C GLN A 284 -1.05 0.57 15.68
N LEU A 285 -1.80 -0.54 15.59
CA LEU A 285 -2.81 -0.72 14.55
C LEU A 285 -3.93 0.33 14.68
N GLU A 286 -4.37 0.61 15.89
CA GLU A 286 -5.36 1.63 16.20
C GLU A 286 -4.84 3.04 15.86
N SER A 287 -3.54 3.28 16.04
CA SER A 287 -2.88 4.50 15.58
C SER A 287 -2.87 4.59 14.05
N GLU A 288 -2.58 3.51 13.35
CA GLU A 288 -2.53 3.48 11.88
C GLU A 288 -3.92 3.59 11.25
N LEU A 289 -4.94 2.95 11.82
CA LEU A 289 -6.35 3.11 11.44
C LEU A 289 -6.82 4.54 11.68
N ARG A 290 -6.47 5.11 12.85
CA ARG A 290 -6.69 6.54 13.09
C ARG A 290 -5.96 7.34 12.04
N ARG A 291 -4.70 7.08 11.69
CA ARG A 291 -3.97 7.83 10.67
C ARG A 291 -4.46 7.62 9.23
N GLY A 292 -5.44 6.74 8.99
CA GLY A 292 -5.97 6.47 7.66
C GLY A 292 -5.12 5.54 6.81
N THR A 293 -4.07 4.92 7.39
CA THR A 293 -3.18 4.01 6.67
C THR A 293 -3.91 2.74 6.21
N TRP A 294 -4.85 2.28 7.03
CA TRP A 294 -5.66 1.08 6.79
C TRP A 294 -7.14 1.42 6.83
N VAL A 295 -7.91 0.78 5.94
CA VAL A 295 -9.37 0.71 6.01
C VAL A 295 -9.72 -0.66 6.58
N ALA A 296 -10.43 -0.70 7.72
CA ALA A 296 -10.95 -1.95 8.26
C ALA A 296 -12.24 -2.34 7.54
N VAL A 297 -12.27 -3.56 6.99
CA VAL A 297 -13.31 -4.04 6.09
C VAL A 297 -13.80 -5.41 6.55
N LYS A 298 -15.12 -5.54 6.61
CA LYS A 298 -15.87 -6.79 6.78
C LYS A 298 -16.04 -7.38 5.38
N ALA A 299 -15.55 -8.59 5.15
CA ALA A 299 -15.70 -9.29 3.86
C ALA A 299 -15.67 -10.82 4.07
N PRO A 300 -16.12 -11.63 3.11
CA PRO A 300 -16.07 -13.09 3.21
C PRO A 300 -14.64 -13.61 3.46
N LEU A 301 -14.46 -14.45 4.49
CA LEU A 301 -13.15 -15.00 4.86
C LEU A 301 -12.55 -15.93 3.80
N SER A 302 -13.37 -16.49 2.91
CA SER A 302 -12.92 -17.28 1.76
C SER A 302 -11.96 -16.51 0.85
N LEU A 303 -12.05 -15.17 0.81
CA LEU A 303 -11.14 -14.30 0.07
C LEU A 303 -9.71 -14.37 0.60
N ALA A 304 -9.50 -14.78 1.86
CA ALA A 304 -8.16 -14.92 2.42
C ALA A 304 -7.43 -16.18 1.91
N VAL A 305 -8.16 -17.23 1.53
CA VAL A 305 -7.58 -18.50 1.05
C VAL A 305 -7.42 -18.51 -0.46
N ASN A 306 -8.39 -17.95 -1.18
CA ASN A 306 -8.32 -17.81 -2.64
C ASN A 306 -8.55 -16.36 -3.08
N PRO A 307 -7.60 -15.47 -2.80
CA PRO A 307 -7.67 -14.06 -3.18
C PRO A 307 -7.53 -13.92 -4.71
N ARG A 308 -8.43 -13.11 -5.29
CA ARG A 308 -8.31 -12.66 -6.68
C ARG A 308 -7.07 -11.80 -6.86
N LYS A 309 -6.55 -11.73 -8.09
CA LYS A 309 -5.40 -10.88 -8.45
C LYS A 309 -5.63 -9.42 -8.05
N GLU A 310 -6.85 -8.94 -8.26
CA GLU A 310 -7.23 -7.53 -8.09
C GLU A 310 -8.03 -7.31 -6.79
N LEU A 311 -7.86 -8.18 -5.77
CA LEU A 311 -8.66 -8.18 -4.55
C LEU A 311 -8.70 -6.81 -3.85
N TRP A 312 -7.59 -6.08 -3.81
CA TRP A 312 -7.54 -4.73 -3.24
C TRP A 312 -8.51 -3.79 -3.96
N ARG A 313 -8.50 -3.83 -5.30
CA ARG A 313 -9.36 -2.98 -6.13
C ARG A 313 -10.82 -3.39 -5.97
N ASP A 314 -11.10 -4.69 -5.97
CA ASP A 314 -12.45 -5.21 -5.78
C ASP A 314 -13.04 -4.80 -4.41
N LEU A 315 -12.26 -4.88 -3.33
CA LEU A 315 -12.71 -4.47 -1.99
C LEU A 315 -12.96 -2.95 -1.92
N MET A 316 -12.04 -2.13 -2.42
CA MET A 316 -12.22 -0.67 -2.47
C MET A 316 -13.43 -0.26 -3.33
N HIS A 317 -13.62 -0.91 -4.47
CA HIS A 317 -14.77 -0.69 -5.33
C HIS A 317 -16.08 -1.10 -4.64
N SER A 318 -16.06 -2.21 -3.90
CA SER A 318 -17.25 -2.73 -3.20
C SER A 318 -17.68 -1.88 -2.00
N LEU A 319 -16.75 -1.16 -1.35
CA LEU A 319 -17.09 -0.17 -0.32
C LEU A 319 -17.91 1.01 -0.89
N GLY A 320 -17.75 1.29 -2.19
CA GLY A 320 -18.50 2.34 -2.88
C GLY A 320 -18.14 3.75 -2.44
N GLY A 321 -18.91 4.72 -2.94
CA GLY A 321 -18.70 6.14 -2.66
C GLY A 321 -17.29 6.61 -3.03
N GLU A 322 -16.67 7.40 -2.16
CA GLU A 322 -15.33 7.95 -2.37
C GLU A 322 -14.23 6.86 -2.47
N TYR A 323 -14.43 5.66 -1.92
CA TYR A 323 -13.49 4.53 -2.04
C TYR A 323 -13.46 3.92 -3.44
N GLN A 324 -14.56 4.04 -4.19
CA GLN A 324 -14.61 3.60 -5.59
C GLN A 324 -13.63 4.40 -6.46
N GLU A 325 -13.47 5.70 -6.19
CA GLU A 325 -12.46 6.52 -6.86
C GLU A 325 -11.04 6.10 -6.49
N PHE A 326 -10.78 5.76 -5.22
CA PHE A 326 -9.48 5.20 -4.81
C PHE A 326 -9.17 3.92 -5.57
N SER A 327 -10.17 3.08 -5.80
CA SER A 327 -10.01 1.82 -6.55
C SER A 327 -9.47 2.03 -7.97
N ALA A 328 -9.82 3.18 -8.58
CA ALA A 328 -9.42 3.57 -9.93
C ALA A 328 -8.08 4.33 -9.99
N MET A 329 -7.53 4.75 -8.84
CA MET A 329 -6.22 5.40 -8.82
C MET A 329 -5.16 4.42 -9.33
N PRO A 330 -4.29 4.81 -10.28
CA PRO A 330 -3.22 3.95 -10.76
C PRO A 330 -2.16 3.74 -9.67
N VAL A 331 -1.37 2.69 -9.85
CA VAL A 331 -0.30 2.35 -8.92
C VAL A 331 0.82 3.35 -9.13
N ILE A 332 1.22 4.04 -8.06
CA ILE A 332 2.40 4.89 -8.07
C ILE A 332 3.60 3.94 -8.09
N LYS A 333 4.30 3.90 -9.22
CA LYS A 333 5.62 3.27 -9.29
C LYS A 333 6.58 4.23 -8.61
N GLU A 334 7.34 3.75 -7.63
CA GLU A 334 8.57 4.43 -7.27
C GLU A 334 9.48 4.25 -8.50
N ASP A 335 9.82 5.35 -9.17
CA ASP A 335 10.75 5.32 -10.30
C ASP A 335 12.01 4.57 -9.83
N GLY A 336 12.28 3.44 -10.50
CA GLY A 336 13.40 2.58 -10.18
C GLY A 336 14.70 3.33 -10.36
N PHE A 337 15.63 3.08 -9.44
CA PHE A 337 16.99 2.79 -9.88
C PHE A 337 16.87 1.56 -10.80
N ASP A 338 16.79 1.81 -12.10
CA ASP A 338 16.84 0.76 -13.11
C ASP A 338 18.26 0.18 -13.10
N ASP A 339 18.44 -1.01 -12.50
CA ASP A 339 19.56 -1.91 -12.80
C ASP A 339 19.29 -2.59 -14.16
N ASP A 340 19.17 -1.80 -15.22
CA ASP A 340 19.09 -2.27 -16.61
C ASP A 340 20.41 -1.89 -17.32
N GLU A 341 21.49 -2.56 -16.92
CA GLU A 341 22.68 -2.77 -17.76
C GLU A 341 22.81 -4.28 -18.01
N SER A 342 21.89 -4.82 -18.81
CA SER A 342 22.16 -6.01 -19.60
C SER A 342 22.75 -5.55 -20.93
N ASP A 343 24.06 -5.32 -20.96
CA ASP A 343 24.81 -5.25 -22.20
C ASP A 343 24.87 -6.67 -22.81
N ASP A 344 23.86 -6.98 -23.61
CA ASP A 344 24.01 -7.89 -24.74
C ASP A 344 24.79 -7.14 -25.82
N ASP A 345 26.12 -7.31 -25.86
CA ASP A 345 26.89 -7.07 -27.09
C ASP A 345 27.51 -8.38 -27.57
N ALA A 346 26.85 -8.97 -28.56
CA ALA A 346 27.34 -10.10 -29.34
C ALA A 346 27.50 -9.66 -30.80
N GLY A 347 28.75 -9.67 -31.25
CA GLY A 347 29.19 -9.54 -32.64
C GLY A 347 30.48 -8.74 -32.71
N SER A 348 31.59 -9.15 -33.32
CA SER A 348 31.91 -10.25 -34.23
C SER A 348 33.43 -10.16 -34.48
N GLU A 349 34.10 -11.31 -34.64
CA GLU A 349 35.12 -11.61 -35.69
C GLU A 349 36.03 -10.45 -36.17
N THR A 350 37.37 -10.49 -36.22
CA THR A 350 38.43 -11.48 -36.49
C THR A 350 39.73 -10.89 -35.89
N ASP A 351 40.82 -11.58 -35.62
CA ASP A 351 41.79 -12.06 -36.61
C ASP A 351 42.87 -12.90 -35.92
N GLU A 352 43.26 -13.98 -36.57
CA GLU A 352 44.44 -14.80 -36.28
C GLU A 352 45.71 -14.11 -36.84
N SER A 353 46.88 -14.63 -36.43
CA SER A 353 48.27 -14.25 -36.81
C SER A 353 48.92 -13.23 -35.84
N ASP A 354 50.13 -13.39 -35.31
CA ASP A 354 51.29 -14.26 -35.54
C ASP A 354 52.03 -14.46 -34.19
N GLY A 355 52.71 -15.58 -33.94
CA GLY A 355 54.20 -15.64 -33.97
C GLY A 355 54.82 -14.81 -32.84
N GLU A 356 55.53 -15.35 -31.84
CA GLU A 356 56.78 -16.09 -31.96
C GLU A 356 57.23 -16.36 -30.50
N PHE A 357 57.61 -17.60 -30.20
CA PHE A 357 58.08 -18.02 -28.86
C PHE A 357 59.46 -18.65 -29.08
N ASP A 358 60.49 -17.89 -28.74
CA ASP A 358 61.92 -18.22 -28.66
C ASP A 358 62.49 -17.11 -27.74
N ASP A 359 63.43 -17.26 -26.82
CA ASP A 359 64.33 -18.33 -26.43
C ASP A 359 64.89 -17.94 -25.04
N VAL A 360 65.49 -18.92 -24.40
CA VAL A 360 66.28 -19.02 -23.17
C VAL A 360 67.10 -17.78 -22.74
N GLY A 361 67.21 -17.57 -21.43
CA GLY A 361 68.31 -16.79 -20.84
C GLY A 361 68.15 -16.41 -19.37
N ASP A 362 68.46 -17.35 -18.46
CA ASP A 362 69.06 -17.05 -17.14
C ASP A 362 70.52 -16.57 -17.40
N PRO A 363 71.18 -15.74 -16.57
CA PRO A 363 71.54 -16.14 -15.20
C PRO A 363 71.69 -15.02 -14.13
N ASP A 364 71.76 -15.48 -12.88
CA ASP A 364 72.64 -15.09 -11.77
C ASP A 364 72.76 -13.61 -11.32
N ASP A 365 72.43 -13.37 -10.04
CA ASP A 365 73.38 -13.00 -8.95
C ASP A 365 72.57 -12.36 -7.81
N HIS A 366 72.39 -13.06 -6.68
CA HIS A 366 73.21 -13.03 -5.46
C HIS A 366 72.87 -11.90 -4.48
N ASP A 367 72.52 -12.35 -3.25
CA ASP A 367 72.85 -11.75 -1.93
C ASP A 367 72.23 -10.37 -1.61
N ASP A 368 71.78 -10.02 -0.41
CA ASP A 368 72.12 -10.47 0.93
C ASP A 368 71.09 -9.89 1.94
N ASP A 369 71.17 -10.44 3.14
CA ASP A 369 70.89 -9.84 4.46
C ASP A 369 69.53 -10.01 5.17
N GLU A 370 69.73 -10.43 6.42
CA GLU A 370 68.87 -10.92 7.50
C GLU A 370 67.89 -9.92 8.13
#